data_AF-A0A1I3N730-F1
#
_entry.id   AF-A0A1I3N730-F1
#
_cell.length_a   1.000
_cell.length_b   1.000
_cell.length_c   1.000
_cell.angle_alpha   90.00
_cell.angle_beta   90.00
_cell.angle_gamma   90.00
#
_symmetry.space_group_name_H-M   'P 1'
#
loop_
_entity.id
_entity.type
_entity.pdbx_description
1 polymer ?
#
loop_
_entity_poly.entity_id
_entity_poly.type
_entity_poly.pdbx_seq_one_letter_code
_entity_poly.pdbx_strand_id
1 'polypeptide(L)'
;MSDVNKPENNDKECLLSPDQFKDSVAPVGSFPWAIIQVYLGKYLRRKDWRFPTQSIRLKPQIGAELIYIEEYDEDEWVSWFPKQKDMVACDWEICVADKKQIN
;
A
#
# COMPACT_ATOMS: atom_id res chain seq x y z
N MET A 1 -12.01 -16.76 40.76
CA MET A 1 -12.63 -16.33 39.50
C MET A 1 -11.66 -15.35 38.88
N SER A 2 -11.08 -15.70 37.73
CA SER A 2 -10.09 -14.85 37.06
C SER A 2 -10.87 -13.90 36.16
N ASP A 3 -10.92 -12.62 36.54
CA ASP A 3 -11.45 -11.56 35.69
C ASP A 3 -10.64 -11.54 34.40
N VAL A 4 -11.28 -11.99 33.32
CA VAL A 4 -10.72 -11.95 31.97
C VAL A 4 -10.70 -10.49 31.55
N ASN A 5 -9.52 -9.87 31.65
CA ASN A 5 -9.25 -8.57 31.03
C ASN A 5 -9.65 -8.66 29.56
N LYS A 6 -10.74 -7.98 29.22
CA LYS A 6 -11.19 -7.79 27.84
C LYS A 6 -10.21 -6.79 27.22
N PRO A 7 -9.37 -7.17 26.24
CA PRO A 7 -8.58 -6.16 25.54
C PRO A 7 -9.57 -5.24 24.82
N GLU A 8 -9.45 -3.95 25.11
CA GLU A 8 -10.19 -2.91 24.41
C GLU A 8 -9.85 -3.04 22.92
N ASN A 9 -10.87 -3.44 22.17
CA ASN A 9 -10.77 -3.93 20.82
C ASN A 9 -10.57 -2.76 19.83
N ASN A 10 -9.39 -2.15 19.88
CA ASN A 10 -8.89 -1.26 18.83
C ASN A 10 -8.13 -2.04 17.74
N ASP A 11 -7.97 -3.36 17.89
CA ASP A 11 -7.33 -4.27 16.93
C ASP A 11 -8.21 -4.60 15.69
N LYS A 12 -9.30 -3.85 15.46
CA LYS A 12 -10.24 -4.11 14.36
C LYS A 12 -9.84 -3.53 13.01
N GLU A 13 -8.77 -2.76 12.93
CA GLU A 13 -8.48 -1.97 11.72
C GLU A 13 -8.10 -2.84 10.49
N CYS A 14 -7.77 -4.13 10.69
CA CYS A 14 -7.29 -5.01 9.62
C CYS A 14 -7.85 -6.44 9.67
N LEU A 15 -9.15 -6.62 9.93
CA LEU A 15 -9.77 -7.94 9.75
C LEU A 15 -10.05 -8.17 8.26
N LEU A 16 -9.05 -8.67 7.53
CA LEU A 16 -9.21 -9.24 6.20
C LEU A 16 -10.03 -10.53 6.34
N SER A 17 -11.36 -10.43 6.20
CA SER A 17 -12.19 -11.63 6.20
C SER A 17 -12.20 -12.26 4.80
N PRO A 18 -12.25 -13.59 4.69
CA PRO A 18 -12.39 -14.27 3.39
C PRO A 18 -13.57 -13.74 2.56
N ASP A 19 -14.65 -13.32 3.21
CA ASP A 19 -15.85 -12.76 2.58
C ASP A 19 -15.62 -11.42 1.86
N GLN A 20 -14.50 -10.72 2.14
CA GLN A 20 -14.14 -9.49 1.42
C GLN A 20 -13.50 -9.79 0.05
N PHE A 21 -13.02 -11.01 -0.18
CA PHE A 21 -12.53 -11.46 -1.48
C PHE A 21 -13.70 -11.93 -2.35
N LYS A 22 -14.62 -11.01 -2.67
CA LYS A 22 -15.64 -11.27 -3.68
C LYS A 22 -15.01 -11.09 -5.06
N ASP A 23 -15.27 -12.05 -5.95
CA ASP A 23 -14.92 -11.97 -7.36
C ASP A 23 -13.42 -11.73 -7.65
N SER A 24 -12.54 -12.31 -6.82
CA SER A 24 -11.08 -12.20 -6.94
C SER A 24 -10.51 -10.78 -6.80
N VAL A 25 -11.31 -9.83 -6.29
CA VAL A 25 -10.86 -8.46 -6.04
C VAL A 25 -10.31 -8.38 -4.62
N ALA A 26 -9.06 -7.97 -4.50
CA ALA A 26 -8.44 -7.73 -3.20
C ALA A 26 -9.15 -6.55 -2.47
N PRO A 27 -9.35 -6.64 -1.14
CA PRO A 27 -10.01 -5.58 -0.38
C PRO A 27 -9.28 -4.23 -0.52
N VAL A 28 -10.01 -3.15 -0.77
CA VAL A 28 -9.42 -1.80 -0.88
C VAL A 28 -8.62 -1.45 0.37
N GLY A 29 -7.44 -0.86 0.18
CA GLY A 29 -6.52 -0.52 1.26
C GLY A 29 -5.64 -1.67 1.74
N SER A 30 -5.96 -2.93 1.41
CA SER A 30 -5.12 -4.08 1.74
C SER A 30 -3.82 -4.12 0.95
N PHE A 31 -2.84 -4.84 1.47
CA PHE A 31 -1.57 -5.05 0.77
C PHE A 31 -1.73 -5.67 -0.64
N PRO A 32 -2.48 -6.79 -0.85
CA PRO A 32 -2.68 -7.32 -2.19
C PRO A 32 -3.34 -6.34 -3.15
N TRP A 33 -4.29 -5.52 -2.66
CA TRP A 33 -4.91 -4.48 -3.45
C TRP A 33 -3.89 -3.41 -3.85
N ALA A 34 -3.04 -2.96 -2.94
CA ALA A 34 -2.01 -1.97 -3.21
C ALA A 34 -1.05 -2.45 -4.31
N ILE A 35 -0.59 -3.71 -4.23
CA ILE A 35 0.28 -4.30 -5.25
C ILE A 35 -0.41 -4.34 -6.62
N ILE A 36 -1.68 -4.75 -6.69
CA ILE A 36 -2.44 -4.71 -7.95
C ILE A 36 -2.46 -3.28 -8.53
N GLN A 37 -2.74 -2.27 -7.70
CA GLN A 37 -2.75 -0.88 -8.17
C GLN A 37 -1.37 -0.41 -8.66
N VAL A 38 -0.27 -0.81 -8.00
CA VAL A 38 1.09 -0.50 -8.43
C VAL A 38 1.39 -1.08 -9.81
N TYR A 39 1.04 -2.35 -10.05
CA TYR A 39 1.20 -2.98 -11.37
C TYR A 39 0.30 -2.36 -12.45
N LEU A 40 -0.79 -1.69 -12.06
CA LEU A 40 -1.62 -0.86 -12.94
C LEU A 40 -1.04 0.56 -13.16
N GLY A 41 0.19 0.82 -12.71
CA GLY A 41 0.90 2.08 -12.89
C GLY A 41 0.48 3.20 -11.92
N LYS A 42 -0.19 2.86 -10.82
CA LYS A 42 -0.53 3.83 -9.77
C LYS A 42 0.62 4.00 -8.78
N TYR A 43 0.66 5.16 -8.16
CA TYR A 43 1.53 5.46 -7.03
C TYR A 43 0.73 5.22 -5.76
N LEU A 44 1.27 4.47 -4.82
CA LEU A 44 0.60 4.08 -3.59
C LEU A 44 1.42 4.57 -2.40
N ARG A 45 0.78 4.81 -1.28
CA ARG A 45 1.45 5.10 -0.01
C ARG A 45 0.64 4.51 1.14
N ARG A 46 1.26 4.36 2.30
CA ARG A 46 0.52 4.16 3.55
C ARG A 46 -0.06 5.50 4.02
N LYS A 47 -1.11 5.45 4.82
CA LYS A 47 -1.77 6.66 5.31
C LYS A 47 -0.86 7.50 6.21
N ASP A 48 0.00 6.83 6.98
CA ASP A 48 0.99 7.41 7.89
C ASP A 48 2.29 7.87 7.20
N TRP A 49 2.48 7.55 5.91
CA TRP A 49 3.62 8.00 5.13
C TRP A 49 3.49 9.47 4.72
N ARG A 50 4.62 10.19 4.75
CA ARG A 50 4.69 11.60 4.37
C ARG A 50 4.46 11.76 2.87
N PHE A 51 3.39 12.43 2.47
CA PHE A 51 3.13 12.77 1.07
C PHE A 51 3.61 14.21 0.78
N PRO A 52 4.25 14.49 -0.37
CA PRO A 52 4.56 13.60 -1.50
C PRO A 52 5.90 12.86 -1.42
N THR A 53 6.59 12.91 -0.28
CA THR A 53 7.98 12.43 -0.15
C THR A 53 8.11 10.93 0.09
N GLN A 54 7.01 10.20 0.27
CA GLN A 54 6.99 8.76 0.51
C GLN A 54 5.87 8.08 -0.30
N SER A 55 6.27 7.21 -1.22
CA SER A 55 5.34 6.41 -2.03
C SER A 55 6.04 5.24 -2.69
N ILE A 56 5.28 4.23 -3.11
CA ILE A 56 5.75 3.15 -3.97
C ILE A 56 5.20 3.27 -5.38
N ARG A 57 5.97 2.83 -6.37
CA ARG A 57 5.56 2.75 -7.78
C ARG A 57 6.20 1.56 -8.47
N LEU A 58 5.68 1.22 -9.64
CA LEU A 58 6.38 0.33 -10.56
C LEU A 58 7.50 1.13 -11.25
N LYS A 59 8.72 0.59 -11.27
CA LYS A 59 9.81 1.19 -12.04
C LYS A 59 9.38 1.39 -13.50
N PRO A 60 9.53 2.59 -14.07
CA PRO A 60 9.28 2.81 -15.49
C PRO A 60 10.15 1.87 -16.33
N GLN A 61 9.53 1.04 -17.16
CA GLN A 61 10.26 0.11 -18.01
C GLN A 61 11.02 0.88 -19.09
N ILE A 62 12.35 0.80 -19.08
CA ILE A 62 13.20 1.35 -20.14
C ILE A 62 13.88 0.17 -20.84
N GLY A 63 13.36 -0.20 -22.02
CA GLY A 63 13.88 -1.32 -22.80
C GLY A 63 13.65 -2.69 -22.14
N ALA A 64 14.69 -3.52 -22.07
CA ALA A 64 14.64 -4.88 -21.53
C ALA A 64 14.93 -4.96 -20.02
N GLU A 65 14.87 -3.84 -19.30
CA GLU A 65 15.17 -3.79 -17.88
C GLU A 65 14.15 -4.55 -17.03
N LEU A 66 14.60 -5.11 -15.90
CA LEU A 66 13.74 -5.83 -14.97
C LEU A 66 12.68 -4.90 -14.36
N ILE A 67 11.44 -5.38 -14.34
CA ILE A 67 10.32 -4.70 -13.70
C ILE A 67 10.35 -5.04 -12.21
N TYR A 68 10.47 -4.03 -11.36
CA TYR A 68 10.37 -4.14 -9.91
C TYR A 68 9.69 -2.90 -9.32
N ILE A 69 9.31 -2.99 -8.05
CA ILE A 69 8.66 -1.89 -7.32
C ILE A 69 9.75 -1.06 -6.65
N GLU A 70 9.60 0.26 -6.71
CA GLU A 70 10.48 1.24 -6.09
C GLU A 70 9.72 1.97 -4.98
N GLU A 71 10.42 2.38 -3.92
CA GLU A 71 9.96 3.30 -2.89
C GLU A 71 10.71 4.61 -3.06
N TYR A 72 9.98 5.71 -3.03
CA TYR A 72 10.54 7.03 -2.85
C TYR A 72 10.61 7.28 -1.35
N ASP A 73 11.78 7.57 -0.83
CA ASP A 73 11.98 7.99 0.55
C ASP A 73 12.86 9.24 0.55
N GLU A 74 12.23 10.38 0.84
CA GLU A 74 12.83 11.73 0.88
C GLU A 74 13.38 12.22 -0.47
N ASP A 75 14.44 11.61 -1.00
CA ASP A 75 15.23 12.16 -2.11
C ASP A 75 15.48 11.20 -3.28
N GLU A 76 15.33 9.88 -3.10
CA GLU A 76 15.63 8.91 -4.16
C GLU A 76 14.64 7.75 -4.25
N TRP A 77 14.55 7.19 -5.47
CA TRP A 77 13.81 5.95 -5.73
C TRP A 77 14.73 4.76 -5.52
N VAL A 78 14.41 3.93 -4.54
CA VAL A 78 15.17 2.72 -4.21
C VAL A 78 14.32 1.48 -4.44
N SER A 79 14.97 0.33 -4.66
CA SER A 79 14.24 -0.94 -4.79
C SER A 79 13.47 -1.24 -3.51
N TRP A 80 12.17 -1.50 -3.64
CA TRP A 80 11.29 -1.71 -2.50
C TRP A 80 11.05 -3.20 -2.25
N PHE A 81 11.20 -3.58 -0.98
CA PHE A 81 10.82 -4.89 -0.48
C PHE A 81 9.82 -4.72 0.67
N PRO A 82 8.63 -5.36 0.59
CA PRO A 82 7.62 -5.25 1.63
C PRO A 82 8.15 -5.76 2.96
N LYS A 83 8.06 -4.95 4.01
CA LYS A 83 8.27 -5.41 5.38
C LYS A 83 7.01 -6.11 5.88
N GLN A 84 7.10 -6.89 6.95
CA GLN A 84 5.91 -7.55 7.53
C GLN A 84 4.78 -6.56 7.83
N LYS A 85 5.12 -5.38 8.37
CA LYS A 85 4.17 -4.28 8.65
C LYS A 85 3.46 -3.73 7.41
N ASP A 86 4.03 -3.90 6.23
CA ASP A 86 3.47 -3.44 4.96
C ASP A 86 2.51 -4.48 4.39
N MET A 87 2.84 -5.77 4.59
CA MET A 87 2.02 -6.90 4.15
C MET A 87 0.72 -7.07 4.93
N VAL A 88 0.70 -6.67 6.21
CA VAL A 88 -0.47 -6.76 7.09
C VAL A 88 -1.29 -5.47 7.17
N ALA A 89 -0.92 -4.47 6.39
CA ALA A 89 -1.55 -3.16 6.37
C ALA A 89 -2.84 -3.13 5.58
N CYS A 90 -3.76 -2.25 6.00
CA CYS A 90 -5.05 -2.00 5.35
C CYS A 90 -5.32 -0.51 5.10
N ASP A 91 -4.30 0.32 5.26
CA ASP A 91 -4.32 1.78 5.10
C ASP A 91 -3.50 2.22 3.86
N TRP A 92 -3.38 1.35 2.86
CA TRP A 92 -2.80 1.74 1.57
C TRP A 92 -3.75 2.67 0.81
N GLU A 93 -3.22 3.74 0.23
CA GLU A 93 -3.98 4.75 -0.50
C GLU A 93 -3.28 5.07 -1.82
N ILE A 94 -4.07 5.36 -2.86
CA ILE A 94 -3.55 5.89 -4.13
C ILE A 94 -3.12 7.33 -3.89
N CYS A 95 -1.88 7.65 -4.26
CA CYS A 95 -1.41 9.02 -4.35
C CYS A 95 -2.26 9.77 -5.39
N VAL A 96 -3.13 10.66 -4.94
CA VAL A 96 -3.85 11.55 -5.85
C VAL A 96 -2.84 12.58 -6.32
N ALA A 97 -2.36 12.45 -7.56
CA ALA A 97 -1.67 13.56 -8.19
C ALA A 97 -2.66 14.74 -8.20
N ASP A 98 -2.29 15.84 -7.53
CA ASP A 98 -2.99 17.10 -7.74
C ASP A 98 -3.04 17.32 -9.25
N LYS A 99 -4.25 17.40 -9.82
CA LYS A 99 -4.50 17.68 -11.24
C LYS A 99 -4.12 19.13 -11.61
N LYS A 100 -2.96 19.60 -11.16
CA LYS A 100 -2.40 20.90 -11.44
C LYS A 100 -0.95 20.72 -11.85
N GLN A 101 -0.68 20.10 -13.00
CA GLN A 101 0.45 20.44 -13.91
C GLN A 101 0.24 19.72 -15.26
N ILE A 102 -0.82 20.10 -15.99
CA ILE A 102 -0.84 20.03 -17.45
C ILE A 102 -1.51 21.33 -17.90
N ASN A 103 -0.69 22.34 -18.18
CA ASN A 103 -0.94 23.46 -19.09
C ASN A 103 0.41 23.90 -19.64
#